data_AF-A0A8I1WCN6-F1
#
_entry.id   AF-A0A8I1WCN6-F1
#
_cell.length_a   1.000
_cell.length_b   1.000
_cell.length_c   1.000
_cell.angle_alpha   90.00
_cell.angle_beta   90.00
_cell.angle_gamma   90.00
#
_symmetry.space_group_name_H-M   'P 1'
#
loop_
_entity.id
_entity.type
_entity.pdbx_description
1 polymer ?
#
loop_
_entity_poly.entity_id
_entity_poly.type
_entity_poly.pdbx_seq_one_letter_code
_entity_poly.pdbx_strand_id
1 'polypeptide(L)'
;MDSLKILSVILGSSVFAALITAIFTRKAHEDNVALKYITEERAKWRKKVKELVSDLIDAVHISANNREKVQKVRSISAYLKLSLNPDPKEKLDGDILACLNEICRNPNYSKVRELEVLVSKLLKHDWERAKKEAKSTVSPIELILVGIPLVWCVVWLTLTNTELYKQMQSVPVLSGNYTEIACSSFIIFFLFYTFWFAKKCISKFQLAKWKKP
;
A
#
# COMPACT_ATOMS: atom_id res chain seq x y z
N MET A 1 -27.33 -10.63 -35.47
CA MET A 1 -26.01 -11.25 -35.80
C MET A 1 -24.92 -10.20 -35.99
N ASP A 2 -25.26 -9.01 -36.51
CA ASP A 2 -24.28 -7.95 -36.80
C ASP A 2 -23.79 -7.16 -35.58
N SER A 3 -24.66 -6.92 -34.58
CA SER A 3 -24.29 -6.23 -33.34
C SER A 3 -23.21 -6.99 -32.54
N LEU A 4 -23.26 -8.33 -32.56
CA LEU A 4 -22.25 -9.19 -31.94
C LEU A 4 -20.92 -9.18 -32.70
N LYS A 5 -20.96 -9.11 -34.03
CA LYS A 5 -19.75 -8.98 -34.87
C LYS A 5 -19.08 -7.62 -34.69
N ILE A 6 -19.85 -6.54 -34.69
CA ILE A 6 -19.37 -5.18 -34.42
C ILE A 6 -18.76 -5.10 -33.02
N LEU A 7 -19.43 -5.67 -32.00
CA LEU A 7 -18.87 -5.74 -30.65
C LEU A 7 -17.57 -6.55 -30.59
N SER A 8 -17.47 -7.68 -31.30
CA SER A 8 -16.24 -8.49 -31.36
C SER A 8 -15.08 -7.77 -32.06
N VAL A 9 -15.35 -7.02 -33.12
CA VAL A 9 -14.34 -6.20 -33.83
C VAL A 9 -13.88 -5.04 -32.95
N ILE A 10 -14.80 -4.40 -32.21
CA ILE A 10 -14.46 -3.32 -31.27
C ILE A 10 -13.62 -3.87 -30.12
N LEU A 11 -14.01 -4.99 -29.50
CA LEU A 11 -13.27 -5.63 -28.40
C LEU A 11 -11.90 -6.18 -28.83
N GLY A 12 -11.77 -6.63 -30.08
CA GLY A 12 -10.51 -7.08 -30.68
C GLY A 12 -9.65 -5.97 -31.29
N SER A 13 -10.15 -4.74 -31.34
CA SER A 13 -9.43 -3.62 -31.96
C SER A 13 -8.27 -3.13 -31.09
N SER A 14 -7.17 -2.75 -31.73
CA SER A 14 -6.03 -2.08 -31.08
C SER A 14 -6.45 -0.80 -30.33
N VAL A 15 -7.54 -0.17 -30.76
CA VAL A 15 -8.13 1.03 -30.13
C VAL A 15 -8.68 0.70 -28.74
N PHE A 16 -9.38 -0.42 -28.56
CA PHE A 16 -9.90 -0.83 -27.26
C PHE A 16 -8.78 -1.20 -26.27
N ALA A 17 -7.76 -1.92 -26.74
CA ALA A 17 -6.57 -2.21 -25.97
C ALA A 17 -5.82 -0.94 -25.54
N ALA A 18 -5.71 0.05 -26.44
CA ALA A 18 -5.11 1.35 -26.14
C ALA A 18 -5.92 2.14 -25.10
N LEU A 19 -7.26 2.11 -25.17
CA LEU A 19 -8.13 2.78 -24.20
C LEU A 19 -8.00 2.15 -22.80
N ILE A 20 -8.02 0.83 -22.71
CA ILE A 20 -7.79 0.10 -21.45
C ILE A 20 -6.42 0.46 -20.88
N THR A 21 -5.38 0.38 -21.72
CA THR A 21 -4.00 0.70 -21.31
C THR A 21 -3.89 2.14 -20.83
N ALA A 22 -4.54 3.10 -21.49
CA ALA A 22 -4.56 4.50 -21.07
C ALA A 22 -5.22 4.69 -19.71
N ILE A 23 -6.35 4.03 -19.43
CA ILE A 23 -7.04 4.10 -18.13
C ILE A 23 -6.15 3.54 -17.02
N PHE A 24 -5.57 2.35 -17.23
CA PHE A 24 -4.67 1.73 -16.25
C PHE A 24 -3.40 2.56 -16.04
N THR A 25 -2.80 3.08 -17.11
CA THR A 25 -1.59 3.91 -17.04
C THR A 25 -1.87 5.20 -16.28
N ARG A 26 -3.01 5.84 -16.55
CA ARG A 26 -3.42 7.05 -15.83
C ARG A 26 -3.61 6.78 -14.34
N LYS A 27 -4.34 5.73 -13.98
CA LYS A 27 -4.55 5.37 -12.56
C LYS A 27 -3.23 5.04 -11.85
N ALA A 28 -2.38 4.25 -12.49
CA ALA A 28 -1.05 3.93 -11.97
C ALA A 28 -0.20 5.20 -11.80
N HIS A 29 -0.30 6.16 -12.71
CA HIS A 29 0.42 7.43 -12.62
C HIS A 29 -0.11 8.29 -11.46
N GLU A 30 -1.42 8.45 -11.33
CA GLU A 30 -2.06 9.20 -10.24
C GLU A 30 -1.68 8.62 -8.86
N ASP A 31 -1.74 7.29 -8.71
CA ASP A 31 -1.34 6.59 -7.47
C ASP A 31 0.15 6.80 -7.15
N ASN A 32 1.03 6.75 -8.16
CA ASN A 32 2.46 6.99 -7.98
C ASN A 32 2.77 8.45 -7.60
N VAL A 33 2.08 9.42 -8.21
CA VAL A 33 2.23 10.84 -7.89
C VAL A 33 1.77 11.11 -6.46
N ALA A 34 0.61 10.56 -6.06
CA ALA A 34 0.11 10.69 -4.69
C ALA A 34 1.07 10.05 -3.68
N LEU A 35 1.58 8.85 -3.97
CA LEU A 35 2.55 8.17 -3.12
C LEU A 35 3.84 9.00 -2.98
N LYS A 36 4.38 9.53 -4.09
CA LYS A 36 5.56 10.39 -4.06
C LYS A 36 5.33 11.61 -3.17
N TYR A 37 4.24 12.34 -3.39
CA TYR A 37 3.91 13.52 -2.60
C TYR A 37 3.80 13.20 -1.09
N ILE A 38 3.08 12.15 -0.72
CA ILE A 38 2.94 11.72 0.67
C ILE A 38 4.30 11.33 1.27
N THR A 39 5.14 10.61 0.52
CA THR A 39 6.48 10.21 1.02
C THR A 39 7.41 11.40 1.23
N GLU A 40 7.34 12.41 0.37
CA GLU A 40 8.10 13.67 0.51
C GLU A 40 7.63 14.47 1.72
N GLU A 41 6.32 14.67 1.88
CA GLU A 41 5.76 15.35 3.06
C GLU A 41 6.09 14.62 4.36
N ARG A 42 6.04 13.28 4.39
CA ARG A 42 6.48 12.50 5.55
C ARG A 42 7.97 12.62 5.82
N ALA A 43 8.81 12.72 4.79
CA ALA A 43 10.25 12.96 4.98
C ALA A 43 10.49 14.33 5.61
N LYS A 44 9.80 15.38 5.13
CA LYS A 44 9.84 16.73 5.73
C LYS A 44 9.35 16.71 7.18
N TRP A 45 8.21 16.07 7.44
CA TRP A 45 7.66 15.90 8.78
C TRP A 45 8.65 15.22 9.74
N ARG A 46 9.24 14.08 9.35
CA ARG A 46 10.25 13.38 10.17
C ARG A 46 11.46 14.26 10.46
N LYS A 47 11.92 15.04 9.47
CA LYS A 47 13.02 16.00 9.67
C LYS A 47 12.62 17.06 10.69
N LYS A 48 11.44 17.64 10.55
CA LYS A 48 10.93 18.66 11.47
C LYS A 48 10.78 18.15 12.90
N VAL A 49 10.27 16.93 13.09
CA VAL A 49 10.16 16.30 14.42
C VAL A 49 11.56 16.13 15.05
N LYS A 50 12.56 15.68 14.30
CA LYS A 50 13.94 15.55 14.80
C LYS A 50 14.54 16.90 15.18
N GLU A 51 14.36 17.92 14.34
CA GLU A 51 14.82 19.29 14.61
C GLU A 51 14.20 19.82 15.91
N LEU A 52 12.89 19.68 16.10
CA LEU A 52 12.20 20.14 17.31
C LEU A 52 12.64 19.42 18.59
N VAL A 53 12.92 18.11 18.51
CA VAL A 53 13.47 17.36 19.65
C VAL A 53 14.89 17.83 19.95
N SER A 54 15.72 18.11 18.94
CA SER A 54 17.05 18.70 19.12
C SER A 54 16.97 20.09 19.77
N ASP A 55 16.11 20.97 19.27
CA ASP A 55 15.89 22.31 19.83
C ASP A 55 15.41 22.23 21.29
N LEU A 56 14.60 21.22 21.62
CA LEU A 56 14.14 20.98 22.98
C LEU A 56 15.29 20.55 23.90
N ILE A 57 16.18 19.67 23.42
CA ILE A 57 17.40 19.28 24.14
C ILE A 57 18.24 20.52 24.44
N ASP A 58 18.48 21.37 23.44
CA ASP A 58 19.28 22.58 23.59
C ASP A 58 18.61 23.55 24.57
N ALA A 59 17.29 23.75 24.46
CA ALA A 59 16.53 24.61 25.37
C ALA A 59 16.60 24.15 26.83
N VAL A 60 16.68 22.83 27.08
CA VAL A 60 16.84 22.28 28.43
C VAL A 60 18.28 22.44 28.96
N HIS A 61 19.28 22.63 28.09
CA HIS A 61 20.67 22.86 28.48
C HIS A 61 21.06 24.34 28.64
N ILE A 62 20.21 25.29 28.24
CA ILE A 62 20.52 26.72 28.36
C ILE A 62 20.76 27.07 29.83
N SER A 63 21.92 27.66 30.11
CA SER A 63 22.24 28.33 31.37
C SER A 63 21.60 29.72 31.42
N ALA A 64 20.26 29.76 31.39
CA ALA A 64 19.46 30.98 31.51
C ALA A 64 18.66 30.96 32.82
N ASN A 65 18.07 32.10 33.18
CA ASN A 65 17.13 32.13 34.30
C ASN A 65 15.96 31.16 34.05
N ASN A 66 15.46 30.54 35.12
CA ASN A 66 14.48 29.45 35.06
C ASN A 66 13.22 29.82 34.26
N ARG A 67 12.80 31.09 34.32
CA ARG A 67 11.63 31.59 33.59
C ARG A 67 11.78 31.54 32.07
N GLU A 68 12.92 32.01 31.55
CA GLU A 68 13.21 32.03 30.11
C GLU A 68 13.35 30.61 29.56
N LYS A 69 14.06 29.75 30.31
CA LYS A 69 14.20 28.33 30.03
C LYS A 69 12.83 27.65 29.88
N VAL A 70 11.96 27.81 30.88
CA VAL A 70 10.61 27.22 30.87
C VAL A 70 9.77 27.76 29.71
N GLN A 71 9.84 29.05 29.41
CA GLN A 71 9.10 29.64 28.29
C GLN A 71 9.54 29.06 26.95
N LYS A 72 10.85 28.93 26.71
CA LYS A 72 11.39 28.35 25.47
C LYS A 72 11.00 26.88 25.32
N VAL A 73 11.16 26.09 26.38
CA VAL A 73 10.75 24.68 26.44
C VAL A 73 9.26 24.50 26.14
N ARG A 74 8.40 25.34 26.72
CA ARG A 74 6.95 25.30 26.47
C ARG A 74 6.60 25.65 25.03
N SER A 75 7.26 26.64 24.44
CA SER A 75 7.07 27.04 23.04
C SER A 75 7.41 25.88 22.09
N ILE A 76 8.59 25.28 22.25
CA ILE A 76 9.03 24.14 21.43
C ILE A 76 8.11 22.94 21.64
N SER A 77 7.75 22.65 22.90
CA SER A 77 6.85 21.53 23.23
C SER A 77 5.46 21.72 22.62
N ALA A 78 4.93 22.94 22.57
CA ALA A 78 3.65 23.23 21.92
C ALA A 78 3.74 22.97 20.41
N TYR A 79 4.80 23.45 19.77
CA TYR A 79 4.99 23.23 18.33
C TYR A 79 5.19 21.74 18.01
N LEU A 80 5.91 20.99 18.85
CA LEU A 80 6.07 19.55 18.70
C LEU A 80 4.74 18.81 18.83
N LYS A 81 3.90 19.15 19.82
CA LYS A 81 2.55 18.55 19.96
C LYS A 81 1.68 18.78 18.74
N LEU A 82 1.68 20.01 18.21
CA LEU A 82 0.93 20.35 16.99
C LEU A 82 1.46 19.59 15.77
N SER A 83 2.78 19.41 15.68
CA SER A 83 3.42 18.67 14.58
C SER A 83 3.15 17.16 14.64
N LEU A 84 3.01 16.59 15.85
CA LEU A 84 2.74 15.17 16.03
C LEU A 84 1.26 14.81 15.80
N ASN A 85 0.35 15.76 16.06
CA ASN A 85 -1.10 15.54 15.99
C ASN A 85 -1.55 14.23 16.67
N PRO A 86 -1.27 14.06 17.98
CA PRO A 86 -1.42 12.80 18.69
C PRO A 86 -2.89 12.36 18.81
N ASP A 87 -3.14 11.06 18.70
CA ASP A 87 -4.44 10.43 18.97
C ASP A 87 -4.52 10.02 20.45
N PRO A 88 -5.46 10.56 21.24
CA PRO A 88 -5.63 10.19 22.66
C PRO A 88 -5.87 8.70 22.92
N LYS A 89 -6.28 7.93 21.90
CA LYS A 89 -6.51 6.48 22.00
C LYS A 89 -5.23 5.67 21.82
N GLU A 90 -4.19 6.28 21.25
CA GLU A 90 -2.93 5.63 20.97
C GLU A 90 -1.99 5.79 22.18
N LYS A 91 -1.45 4.67 22.66
CA LYS A 91 -0.70 4.64 23.91
C LYS A 91 0.63 5.41 23.82
N LEU A 92 1.36 5.25 22.72
CA LEU A 92 2.65 5.91 22.50
C LEU A 92 2.47 7.44 22.44
N ASP A 93 1.41 7.91 21.78
CA ASP A 93 1.04 9.31 21.70
C ASP A 93 0.67 9.86 23.09
N GLY A 94 -0.08 9.07 23.88
CA GLY A 94 -0.34 9.37 25.29
C GLY A 94 0.94 9.48 26.13
N ASP A 95 1.86 8.53 25.99
CA ASP A 95 3.15 8.50 26.68
C ASP A 95 4.01 9.73 26.31
N ILE A 96 4.06 10.10 25.01
CA ILE A 96 4.77 11.29 24.52
C ILE A 96 4.16 12.57 25.10
N LEU A 97 2.83 12.68 25.11
CA LEU A 97 2.13 13.85 25.66
C LEU A 97 2.39 14.00 27.16
N ALA A 98 2.33 12.91 27.92
CA ALA A 98 2.63 12.91 29.34
C ALA A 98 4.08 13.36 29.60
N CYS A 99 5.04 12.80 28.86
CA CYS A 99 6.45 13.16 28.95
C CYS A 99 6.69 14.65 28.63
N LEU A 100 6.08 15.17 27.56
CA LEU A 100 6.19 16.59 27.20
C LEU A 100 5.59 17.52 28.25
N ASN A 101 4.47 17.14 28.85
CA ASN A 101 3.85 17.90 29.94
C ASN A 101 4.74 17.95 31.18
N GLU A 102 5.43 16.86 31.49
CA GLU A 102 6.40 16.81 32.59
C GLU A 102 7.60 17.72 32.31
N ILE A 103 8.18 17.66 31.11
CA ILE A 103 9.27 18.54 30.66
C ILE A 103 8.86 20.02 30.73
N CYS A 104 7.61 20.35 30.37
CA CYS A 104 7.09 21.73 30.46
C CYS A 104 6.92 22.26 31.89
N ARG A 105 6.76 21.37 32.87
CA ARG A 105 6.62 21.71 34.30
C ARG A 105 7.98 21.82 34.96
N ASN A 106 8.86 20.85 34.70
CA ASN A 106 10.21 20.79 35.25
C ASN A 106 11.20 20.37 34.16
N PRO A 107 11.82 21.33 33.45
CA PRO A 107 12.77 21.06 32.38
C PRO A 107 13.98 20.25 32.87
N ASN A 108 14.01 18.95 32.57
CA ASN A 108 15.01 18.00 33.04
C ASN A 108 15.55 17.15 31.88
N TYR A 109 16.87 17.00 31.82
CA TYR A 109 17.55 16.21 30.79
C TYR A 109 17.12 14.74 30.75
N SER A 110 16.96 14.09 31.91
CA SER A 110 16.52 12.68 31.99
C SER A 110 15.19 12.47 31.29
N LYS A 111 14.25 13.41 31.45
CA LYS A 111 12.93 13.38 30.82
C LYS A 111 12.99 13.64 29.32
N VAL A 112 13.89 14.52 28.87
CA VAL A 112 14.11 14.70 27.43
C VAL A 112 14.68 13.43 26.80
N ARG A 113 15.55 12.68 27.50
CA ARG A 113 16.04 11.38 27.03
C ARG A 113 14.94 10.33 26.96
N GLU A 114 14.00 10.31 27.90
CA GLU A 114 12.78 9.48 27.80
C GLU A 114 11.97 9.83 26.55
N LEU A 115 11.76 11.13 26.29
CA LEU A 115 11.07 11.62 25.09
C LEU A 115 11.78 11.18 23.79
N GLU A 116 13.11 11.26 23.75
CA GLU A 116 13.93 10.83 22.61
C GLU A 116 13.66 9.37 22.24
N VAL A 117 13.56 8.49 23.23
CA VAL A 117 13.25 7.07 23.04
C VAL A 117 11.84 6.89 22.48
N LEU A 118 10.86 7.60 23.04
CA LEU A 118 9.46 7.54 22.57
C LEU A 118 9.32 8.03 21.12
N VAL A 119 9.94 9.16 20.79
CA VAL A 119 9.94 9.71 19.43
C VAL A 119 10.70 8.78 18.47
N SER A 120 11.81 8.18 18.88
CA SER A 120 12.53 7.19 18.07
C SER A 120 11.66 5.99 17.72
N LYS A 121 10.87 5.51 18.69
CA LYS A 121 9.89 4.43 18.47
C LYS A 121 8.80 4.86 17.49
N LEU A 122 8.25 6.07 17.63
CA LEU A 122 7.27 6.64 16.69
C LEU A 122 7.82 6.69 15.26
N LEU A 123 9.04 7.23 15.09
CA LEU A 123 9.69 7.33 13.78
C LEU A 123 10.02 5.97 13.18
N LYS A 124 10.33 4.96 14.01
CA LYS A 124 10.51 3.58 13.56
C LYS A 124 9.21 2.97 13.04
N HIS A 125 8.08 3.21 13.72
CA HIS A 125 6.77 2.76 13.25
C HIS A 125 6.37 3.41 11.92
N ASP A 126 6.58 4.71 11.76
CA ASP A 126 6.34 5.42 10.48
C ASP A 126 7.22 4.87 9.35
N TRP A 127 8.50 4.60 9.62
CA TRP A 127 9.41 4.02 8.61
C TRP A 127 8.95 2.65 8.10
N GLU A 128 8.56 1.75 9.00
CA GLU A 128 8.08 0.43 8.59
C GLU A 128 6.74 0.52 7.85
N ARG A 129 5.89 1.52 8.16
CA ARG A 129 4.68 1.81 7.40
C ARG A 129 5.01 2.28 5.98
N ALA A 130 5.88 3.28 5.84
CA ALA A 130 6.28 3.81 4.54
C ALA A 130 6.91 2.74 3.64
N LYS A 131 7.74 1.85 4.22
CA LYS A 131 8.33 0.71 3.50
C LYS A 131 7.27 -0.28 2.98
N LYS A 132 6.20 -0.48 3.73
CA LYS A 132 5.08 -1.35 3.32
C LYS A 132 4.24 -0.69 2.23
N GLU A 133 3.93 0.60 2.38
CA GLU A 133 3.17 1.37 1.38
C GLU A 133 3.90 1.39 0.03
N ALA A 134 5.22 1.63 0.03
CA ALA A 134 6.05 1.59 -1.18
C ALA A 134 6.11 0.21 -1.87
N LYS A 135 5.87 -0.89 -1.12
CA LYS A 135 5.84 -2.25 -1.67
C LYS A 135 4.45 -2.66 -2.20
N SER A 136 3.40 -1.90 -1.91
CA SER A 136 2.01 -2.28 -2.22
C SER A 136 1.58 -1.82 -3.62
N THR A 137 2.43 -1.98 -4.63
CA THR A 137 1.99 -1.95 -6.02
C THR A 137 1.42 -3.32 -6.38
N VAL A 138 0.21 -3.34 -6.93
CA VAL A 138 -0.37 -4.56 -7.53
C VAL A 138 0.65 -5.03 -8.56
N SER A 139 1.29 -6.18 -8.32
CA SER A 139 2.34 -6.66 -9.20
C SER A 139 1.74 -6.92 -10.59
N PRO A 140 2.45 -6.58 -11.69
CA PRO A 140 2.02 -6.91 -13.05
C PRO A 140 1.64 -8.40 -13.20
N ILE A 141 2.27 -9.28 -12.41
CA ILE A 141 2.00 -10.71 -12.34
C ILE A 141 0.55 -10.99 -11.91
N GLU A 142 -0.01 -10.19 -11.00
CA GLU A 142 -1.38 -10.37 -10.49
C GLU A 142 -2.42 -10.06 -11.56
N LEU A 143 -2.15 -9.06 -12.40
CA LEU A 143 -2.99 -8.72 -13.54
C LEU A 143 -2.90 -9.78 -14.64
N ILE A 144 -1.70 -10.30 -14.90
CA ILE A 144 -1.47 -11.38 -15.87
C ILE A 144 -2.20 -12.67 -15.44
N LEU A 145 -2.13 -13.02 -14.15
CA LEU A 145 -2.80 -14.21 -13.60
C LEU A 145 -4.33 -14.18 -13.70
N VAL A 146 -4.95 -12.99 -13.68
CA VAL A 146 -6.40 -12.84 -13.87
C VAL A 146 -6.77 -12.67 -15.35
N GLY A 147 -5.93 -11.98 -16.12
CA GLY A 147 -6.16 -11.70 -17.53
C GLY A 147 -6.05 -12.92 -18.44
N ILE A 148 -5.02 -13.77 -18.25
CA ILE A 148 -4.80 -14.95 -19.10
C ILE A 148 -6.00 -15.94 -19.06
N PRO A 149 -6.55 -16.31 -17.88
CA PRO A 149 -7.70 -17.22 -17.82
C PRO A 149 -8.98 -16.61 -18.42
N LEU A 150 -9.19 -15.31 -18.26
CA LEU A 150 -10.33 -14.60 -18.87
C LEU A 150 -10.25 -14.63 -20.39
N VAL A 151 -9.07 -14.35 -20.95
CA VAL A 151 -8.82 -14.42 -22.39
C VAL A 151 -9.00 -15.85 -22.89
N TRP A 152 -8.45 -16.85 -22.17
CA TRP A 152 -8.63 -18.26 -22.52
C TRP A 152 -10.10 -18.69 -22.52
N CYS A 153 -10.88 -18.23 -21.54
CA CYS A 153 -12.32 -18.49 -21.45
C CYS A 153 -13.09 -17.90 -22.65
N VAL A 154 -12.79 -16.66 -23.04
CA VAL A 154 -13.40 -16.02 -24.21
C VAL A 154 -12.99 -16.72 -25.51
N VAL A 155 -11.70 -17.06 -25.65
CA VAL A 155 -11.19 -17.82 -26.80
C VAL A 155 -11.88 -19.17 -26.91
N TRP A 156 -12.05 -19.89 -25.80
CA TRP A 156 -12.79 -21.16 -25.75
C TRP A 156 -14.27 -21.01 -26.17
N LEU A 157 -14.98 -20.03 -25.60
CA LEU A 157 -16.39 -19.75 -25.92
C LEU A 157 -16.59 -19.32 -27.39
N THR A 158 -15.61 -18.66 -27.99
CA THR A 158 -15.68 -18.25 -29.41
C THR A 158 -15.32 -19.40 -30.34
N LEU A 159 -14.27 -20.17 -30.05
CA LEU A 159 -13.82 -21.31 -30.87
C LEU A 159 -14.88 -22.42 -30.96
N THR A 160 -15.51 -22.77 -29.83
CA THR A 160 -16.55 -23.83 -29.77
C THR A 160 -17.73 -23.60 -30.71
N ASN A 161 -17.97 -22.35 -31.11
CA ASN A 161 -19.04 -21.98 -32.04
C ASN A 161 -18.62 -21.92 -33.52
N THR A 162 -17.39 -22.32 -33.87
CA THR A 162 -16.86 -22.22 -35.24
C THR A 162 -16.82 -23.56 -35.97
N GLU A 163 -16.83 -23.50 -37.31
CA GLU A 163 -16.73 -24.71 -38.15
C GLU A 163 -15.38 -25.41 -38.03
N LEU A 164 -14.33 -24.66 -37.66
CA LEU A 164 -13.02 -25.20 -37.29
C LEU A 164 -13.11 -26.18 -36.13
N TYR A 165 -13.90 -25.87 -35.10
CA TYR A 165 -14.07 -26.76 -33.95
C TYR A 165 -14.73 -28.09 -34.36
N LYS A 166 -15.73 -28.04 -35.25
CA LYS A 166 -16.38 -29.24 -35.80
C LYS A 166 -15.42 -30.06 -36.66
N GLN A 167 -14.60 -29.41 -37.49
CA GLN A 167 -13.55 -30.08 -38.27
C GLN A 167 -12.51 -30.73 -37.37
N MET A 168 -12.08 -30.07 -36.30
CA MET A 168 -11.15 -30.65 -35.33
C MET A 168 -11.77 -31.84 -34.60
N GLN A 169 -13.05 -31.79 -34.23
CA GLN A 169 -13.75 -32.93 -33.64
C GLN A 169 -13.99 -34.09 -34.63
N SER A 170 -13.97 -33.84 -35.93
CA SER A 170 -14.12 -34.89 -36.94
C SER A 170 -12.89 -35.80 -37.04
N VAL A 171 -11.73 -35.36 -36.52
CA VAL A 171 -10.52 -36.18 -36.41
C VAL A 171 -10.66 -37.09 -35.18
N PRO A 172 -10.67 -38.44 -35.34
CA PRO A 172 -10.95 -39.37 -34.23
C PRO A 172 -10.05 -39.17 -33.01
N VAL A 173 -8.78 -38.83 -33.24
CA VAL A 173 -7.77 -38.57 -32.19
C VAL A 173 -8.09 -37.32 -31.34
N LEU A 174 -8.80 -36.35 -31.92
CA LEU A 174 -9.11 -35.06 -31.30
C LEU A 174 -10.57 -34.96 -30.82
N SER A 175 -11.43 -35.90 -31.22
CA SER A 175 -12.82 -35.99 -30.77
C SER A 175 -12.89 -36.25 -29.25
N GLY A 176 -13.69 -35.48 -28.52
CA GLY A 176 -13.84 -35.57 -27.05
C GLY A 176 -12.67 -35.02 -26.21
N ASN A 177 -11.42 -35.26 -26.64
CA ASN A 177 -10.22 -34.85 -25.90
C ASN A 177 -10.07 -33.33 -25.77
N TYR A 178 -10.52 -32.57 -26.77
CA TYR A 178 -10.36 -31.10 -26.78
C TYR A 178 -11.14 -30.40 -25.65
N THR A 179 -12.34 -30.87 -25.33
CA THR A 179 -13.16 -30.36 -24.23
C THR A 179 -12.57 -30.68 -22.86
N GLU A 180 -11.97 -31.86 -22.74
CA GLU A 180 -11.33 -32.31 -21.50
C GLU A 180 -10.01 -31.58 -21.24
N ILE A 181 -9.21 -31.33 -22.30
CA ILE A 181 -7.96 -30.55 -22.22
C ILE A 181 -8.24 -29.09 -21.84
N ALA A 182 -9.31 -28.49 -22.39
CA ALA A 182 -9.69 -27.12 -22.04
C ALA A 182 -10.23 -27.01 -20.60
N CYS A 183 -11.06 -27.95 -20.15
CA CYS A 183 -11.55 -27.97 -18.76
C CYS A 183 -10.41 -28.21 -17.76
N SER A 184 -9.52 -29.16 -18.04
CA SER A 184 -8.38 -29.48 -17.18
C SER A 184 -7.39 -28.31 -17.07
N SER A 185 -7.07 -27.63 -18.18
CA SER A 185 -6.24 -26.43 -18.14
C SER A 185 -6.87 -25.30 -17.33
N PHE A 186 -8.18 -25.04 -17.48
CA PHE A 186 -8.90 -24.04 -16.68
C PHE A 186 -8.89 -24.37 -15.17
N ILE A 187 -9.12 -25.63 -14.81
CA ILE A 187 -9.08 -26.08 -13.40
C ILE A 187 -7.69 -25.88 -12.81
N ILE A 188 -6.62 -26.22 -13.55
CA ILE A 188 -5.24 -26.03 -13.09
C ILE A 188 -4.95 -24.53 -12.86
N PHE A 189 -5.34 -23.65 -13.78
CA PHE A 189 -5.18 -22.21 -13.60
C PHE A 189 -5.99 -21.68 -12.42
N PHE A 190 -7.22 -22.15 -12.22
CA PHE A 190 -8.07 -21.76 -11.09
C PHE A 190 -7.49 -22.22 -9.74
N LEU A 191 -6.96 -23.44 -9.66
CA LEU A 191 -6.26 -23.96 -8.48
C LEU A 191 -5.00 -23.15 -8.17
N PHE A 192 -4.22 -22.79 -9.19
CA PHE A 192 -3.02 -21.97 -9.01
C PHE A 192 -3.39 -20.55 -8.52
N TYR A 193 -4.45 -19.97 -9.08
CA TYR A 193 -4.97 -18.67 -8.69
C TYR A 193 -5.46 -18.66 -7.24
N THR A 194 -6.28 -19.64 -6.85
CA THR A 194 -6.83 -19.74 -5.48
C THR A 194 -5.74 -19.99 -4.44
N PHE A 195 -4.75 -20.84 -4.74
CA PHE A 195 -3.58 -21.04 -3.88
C PHE A 195 -2.77 -19.76 -3.68
N TRP A 196 -2.47 -19.06 -4.78
CA TRP A 196 -1.74 -17.80 -4.73
C TRP A 196 -2.52 -16.71 -3.97
N PHE A 197 -3.84 -16.61 -4.20
CA PHE A 197 -4.73 -15.68 -3.49
C PHE A 197 -4.79 -15.99 -1.98
N ALA A 198 -4.89 -17.25 -1.60
CA ALA A 198 -4.88 -17.68 -0.20
C ALA A 198 -3.58 -17.29 0.50
N LYS A 199 -2.41 -17.50 -0.13
CA LYS A 199 -1.10 -17.08 0.40
C LYS A 199 -1.04 -15.56 0.63
N LYS A 200 -1.65 -14.78 -0.26
CA LYS A 200 -1.73 -13.31 -0.14
C LYS A 200 -2.68 -12.86 0.97
N CYS A 201 -3.83 -13.50 1.14
CA CYS A 201 -4.72 -13.22 2.28
C CYS A 201 -4.05 -13.53 3.62
N ILE A 202 -3.29 -14.62 3.71
CA ILE A 202 -2.53 -14.97 4.91
C ILE A 202 -1.47 -13.90 5.23
N SER A 203 -0.73 -13.40 4.24
CA SER A 203 0.27 -12.34 4.48
C SER A 203 -0.37 -11.03 4.92
N LYS A 204 -1.51 -10.64 4.33
CA LYS A 204 -2.29 -9.46 4.76
C LYS A 204 -2.84 -9.62 6.18
N PHE A 205 -3.30 -10.82 6.55
CA PHE A 205 -3.79 -11.10 7.90
C PHE A 205 -2.69 -11.04 8.96
N GLN A 206 -1.51 -11.58 8.65
CA GLN A 206 -0.33 -11.45 9.52
C GLN A 206 0.07 -9.98 9.72
N LEU A 207 -0.07 -9.14 8.70
CA LEU A 207 0.18 -7.70 8.78
C LEU A 207 -0.89 -6.94 9.59
N ALA A 208 -2.15 -7.38 9.56
CA ALA A 208 -3.23 -6.82 10.39
C ALA A 208 -3.03 -7.12 11.88
N LYS A 209 -2.36 -8.24 12.21
CA LYS A 209 -1.99 -8.58 13.59
C LYS A 209 -0.97 -7.59 14.19
N TRP A 210 -0.20 -6.89 13.36
CA TRP A 210 0.72 -5.82 13.78
C TRP A 210 0.02 -4.46 13.97
N LYS A 211 -1.27 -4.34 13.65
CA LYS A 211 -2.10 -3.14 13.85
C LYS A 211 -2.87 -3.15 15.17
N LYS A 212 -2.83 -4.22 15.96
CA LYS A 212 -3.35 -4.22 17.32
C LYS A 212 -2.17 -4.19 18.29
N PRO A 213 -2.17 -3.28 19.28
CA PRO A 213 -1.21 -3.35 20.39
C PRO A 213 -1.30 -4.69 21.11
#